data_AF-A0A399EBJ5-F1
#
_entry.id   AF-A0A399EBJ5-F1
#
_cell.length_a   1.000
_cell.length_b   1.000
_cell.length_c   1.000
_cell.angle_alpha   90.00
_cell.angle_beta   90.00
_cell.angle_gamma   90.00
#
_symmetry.space_group_name_H-M   'P 1'
#
loop_
_entity.id
_entity.type
_entity.pdbx_description
1 polymer ?
#
loop_
_entity_poly.entity_id
_entity_poly.type
_entity_poly.pdbx_seq_one_letter_code
_entity_poly.pdbx_strand_id
1 'polypeptide(L)'
;MEAKALTARLIGGMALPQGVLLMSEERVALGYHDAQGRLQLYTRDLNPHWARRAGPAGTLGLLLLESLRAWWRTQQGQGEVRVILAGALAGAPLGLLLRAQALLPAWQLSLLSLALLALVMGSIYRLYAPFRQALWHSRRYHGAEHMAVHALEAGQAMSLEGLRRQPILHPFCGTNLAALWLLAFPLVLLLPVWLQPLMVLPLLPVFGWMARNKDRPLAGKLLAIGYWGQRYTVAHPEERHLEAALKAVEGLGLARGVGSASA
;
A
#
# COMPACT_ATOMS: atom_id res chain seq x y z
N MET A 1 -15.33 16.63 -19.04
CA MET A 1 -15.26 17.53 -17.86
C MET A 1 -15.60 16.77 -16.57
N GLU A 2 -16.57 15.86 -16.58
CA GLU A 2 -16.91 14.94 -15.47
C GLU A 2 -15.79 14.00 -15.02
N ALA A 3 -15.06 13.36 -15.95
CA ALA A 3 -13.94 12.46 -15.59
C ALA A 3 -12.86 13.17 -14.76
N LYS A 4 -12.54 14.43 -15.08
CA LYS A 4 -11.61 15.26 -14.30
C LYS A 4 -12.14 15.59 -12.89
N ALA A 5 -13.46 15.73 -12.72
CA ALA A 5 -14.09 15.99 -11.41
C ALA A 5 -14.18 14.74 -10.52
N LEU A 6 -14.38 13.56 -11.12
CA LEU A 6 -14.33 12.26 -10.43
C LEU A 6 -12.91 11.91 -9.96
N THR A 7 -11.91 12.19 -10.81
CA THR A 7 -10.48 11.99 -10.48
C THR A 7 -10.01 12.96 -9.40
N ALA A 8 -10.53 14.20 -9.39
CA ALA A 8 -10.15 15.24 -8.42
C ALA A 8 -10.48 14.87 -6.96
N ARG A 9 -11.33 13.88 -6.74
CA ARG A 9 -11.73 13.43 -5.40
C ARG A 9 -10.98 12.20 -4.92
N LEU A 10 -10.27 11.46 -5.77
CA LEU A 10 -9.55 10.25 -5.37
C LEU A 10 -8.21 10.64 -4.72
N ILE A 11 -8.03 10.27 -3.45
CA ILE A 11 -6.79 10.49 -2.71
C ILE A 11 -5.78 9.37 -3.01
N GLY A 12 -6.27 8.13 -3.12
CA GLY A 12 -5.45 6.96 -3.43
C GLY A 12 -6.10 5.64 -3.02
N GLY A 13 -5.35 4.57 -3.17
CA GLY A 13 -5.76 3.22 -2.79
C GLY A 13 -4.74 2.51 -1.90
N MET A 14 -5.17 1.40 -1.33
CA MET A 14 -4.33 0.48 -0.55
C MET A 14 -4.74 -0.96 -0.83
N ALA A 15 -3.77 -1.77 -1.21
CA ALA A 15 -3.92 -3.21 -1.27
C ALA A 15 -3.91 -3.80 0.14
N LEU A 16 -4.90 -4.63 0.45
CA LEU A 16 -5.00 -5.36 1.70
C LEU A 16 -4.89 -6.86 1.43
N PRO A 17 -4.57 -7.69 2.45
CA PRO A 17 -4.39 -9.13 2.27
C PRO A 17 -5.53 -9.85 1.52
N GLN A 18 -6.76 -9.35 1.67
CA GLN A 18 -7.97 -9.95 1.10
C GLN A 18 -8.88 -8.92 0.40
N GLY A 19 -8.36 -7.76 0.00
CA GLY A 19 -9.21 -6.72 -0.58
C GLY A 19 -8.47 -5.49 -1.08
N VAL A 20 -9.26 -4.55 -1.57
CA VAL A 20 -8.81 -3.25 -2.07
C VAL A 20 -9.56 -2.16 -1.33
N LEU A 21 -8.81 -1.28 -0.68
CA LEU A 21 -9.34 -0.05 -0.08
C LEU A 21 -9.08 1.10 -1.05
N LEU A 22 -10.10 1.88 -1.36
CA LEU A 22 -9.98 3.15 -2.08
C LEU A 22 -10.47 4.28 -1.19
N MET A 23 -9.84 5.44 -1.33
CA MET A 23 -10.09 6.60 -0.48
C MET A 23 -10.30 7.83 -1.35
N SER A 24 -11.41 8.52 -1.12
CA SER A 24 -11.70 9.84 -1.67
C SER A 24 -11.65 10.91 -0.57
N GLU A 25 -11.80 12.18 -0.94
CA GLU A 25 -11.90 13.28 0.04
C GLU A 25 -13.09 13.14 1.00
N GLU A 26 -14.13 12.42 0.57
CA GLU A 26 -15.41 12.37 1.29
C GLU A 26 -15.74 10.99 1.82
N ARG A 27 -15.09 9.93 1.33
CA ARG A 27 -15.47 8.55 1.65
C ARG A 27 -14.30 7.60 1.51
N VAL A 28 -14.30 6.55 2.32
CA VAL A 28 -13.50 5.34 2.09
C VAL A 28 -14.41 4.19 1.71
N ALA A 29 -13.92 3.32 0.82
CA ALA A 29 -14.61 2.10 0.44
C ALA A 29 -13.63 0.94 0.33
N LEU A 30 -13.98 -0.17 0.96
CA LEU A 30 -13.24 -1.41 0.96
C LEU A 30 -14.10 -2.50 0.32
N GLY A 31 -13.66 -3.00 -0.82
CA GLY A 31 -14.13 -4.27 -1.38
C GLY A 31 -13.20 -5.39 -0.91
N TYR A 32 -13.73 -6.41 -0.26
CA TYR A 32 -12.92 -7.50 0.30
C TYR A 32 -13.67 -8.82 0.31
N HIS A 33 -12.94 -9.92 0.34
CA HIS A 33 -13.54 -11.24 0.55
C HIS A 33 -13.52 -11.58 2.05
N ASP A 34 -14.66 -12.03 2.58
CA ASP A 34 -14.76 -12.54 3.95
C ASP A 34 -14.08 -13.91 4.10
N ALA A 35 -14.05 -14.45 5.33
CA ALA A 35 -13.46 -15.76 5.61
C ALA A 35 -14.15 -16.92 4.87
N GLN A 36 -15.38 -16.71 4.38
CA GLN A 36 -16.13 -17.66 3.56
C GLN A 36 -15.90 -17.45 2.06
N GLY A 37 -15.06 -16.49 1.67
CA GLY A 37 -14.77 -16.16 0.28
C GLY A 37 -15.85 -15.36 -0.41
N ARG A 38 -16.80 -14.75 0.33
CA ARG A 38 -17.85 -13.91 -0.26
C ARG A 38 -17.39 -12.48 -0.37
N LEU A 39 -17.72 -11.84 -1.49
CA LEU A 39 -17.42 -10.43 -1.72
C LEU A 39 -18.29 -9.54 -0.82
N GLN A 40 -17.64 -8.68 -0.04
CA GLN A 40 -18.25 -7.74 0.89
C GLN A 40 -17.84 -6.30 0.55
N LEU A 41 -18.70 -5.36 0.94
CA LEU A 41 -18.44 -3.93 0.83
C LEU A 41 -18.49 -3.26 2.20
N TYR A 42 -17.45 -2.52 2.54
CA TYR A 42 -17.43 -1.61 3.67
C TYR A 42 -17.23 -0.18 3.19
N THR A 43 -18.12 0.73 3.56
CA THR A 43 -18.02 2.16 3.20
C THR A 43 -18.13 3.03 4.43
N ARG A 44 -17.44 4.17 4.41
CA ARG A 44 -17.58 5.18 5.48
C ARG A 44 -17.30 6.58 4.96
N ASP A 45 -18.17 7.51 5.31
CA ASP A 45 -17.95 8.93 5.01
C ASP A 45 -16.87 9.54 5.91
N LEU A 46 -15.99 10.32 5.30
CA LEU A 46 -14.88 11.04 5.90
C LEU A 46 -15.28 12.48 6.23
N ASN A 47 -16.20 12.65 7.18
CA ASN A 47 -16.62 13.98 7.64
C ASN A 47 -16.61 14.20 9.17
N PRO A 48 -15.59 13.75 9.93
CA PRO A 48 -15.55 14.04 11.35
C PRO A 48 -15.06 15.47 11.62
N HIS A 49 -15.78 16.20 12.47
CA HIS A 49 -15.48 17.60 12.84
C HIS A 49 -14.04 17.79 13.39
N TRP A 50 -13.52 16.80 14.12
CA TRP A 50 -12.17 16.87 14.70
C TRP A 50 -11.06 16.85 13.63
N ALA A 51 -11.22 16.08 12.54
CA ALA A 51 -10.18 15.95 11.52
C ALA A 51 -9.99 17.27 10.76
N ARG A 52 -11.10 17.96 10.46
CA ARG A 52 -11.06 19.30 9.86
C ARG A 52 -10.38 20.32 10.76
N ARG A 53 -10.69 20.31 12.06
CA ARG A 53 -10.08 21.22 13.04
C ARG A 53 -8.57 21.00 13.17
N ALA A 54 -8.10 19.78 13.03
CA ALA A 54 -6.69 19.42 13.10
C ALA A 54 -5.94 19.57 11.75
N GLY A 55 -6.61 20.08 10.69
CA GLY A 55 -5.99 20.35 9.40
C GLY A 55 -5.40 19.10 8.72
N PRO A 56 -4.29 19.23 7.95
CA PRO A 56 -3.68 18.12 7.24
C PRO A 56 -3.27 16.93 8.13
N ALA A 57 -2.83 17.21 9.36
CA ALA A 57 -2.49 16.17 10.33
C ALA A 57 -3.73 15.38 10.80
N GLY A 58 -4.85 16.06 10.97
CA GLY A 58 -6.14 15.43 11.28
C GLY A 58 -6.63 14.52 10.15
N THR A 59 -6.57 15.01 8.91
CA THR A 59 -6.92 14.22 7.72
C THR A 59 -6.03 13.00 7.56
N LEU A 60 -4.71 13.15 7.70
CA LEU A 60 -3.77 12.03 7.65
C LEU A 60 -4.06 11.01 8.76
N GLY A 61 -4.28 11.47 10.00
CA GLY A 61 -4.62 10.60 11.12
C GLY A 61 -5.92 9.81 10.89
N LEU A 62 -6.93 10.45 10.29
CA LEU A 62 -8.17 9.78 9.91
C LEU A 62 -7.95 8.71 8.83
N LEU A 63 -7.20 9.02 7.77
CA LEU A 63 -6.88 8.08 6.71
C LEU A 63 -6.10 6.87 7.24
N LEU A 64 -5.13 7.10 8.14
CA LEU A 64 -4.38 6.02 8.80
C LEU A 64 -5.30 5.15 9.67
N LEU A 65 -6.22 5.77 10.42
CA LEU A 65 -7.17 5.04 11.25
C LEU A 65 -8.13 4.19 10.41
N GLU A 66 -8.66 4.72 9.31
CA GLU A 66 -9.52 3.95 8.41
C GLU A 66 -8.74 2.85 7.67
N SER A 67 -7.49 3.11 7.29
CA SER A 67 -6.59 2.09 6.73
C SER A 67 -6.36 0.95 7.72
N LEU A 68 -6.13 1.27 9.01
CA LEU A 68 -5.97 0.26 10.07
C LEU A 68 -7.27 -0.54 10.31
N ARG A 69 -8.42 0.13 10.30
CA ARG A 69 -9.75 -0.50 10.43
C ARG A 69 -10.07 -1.43 9.26
N ALA A 70 -9.69 -1.02 8.05
CA ALA A 70 -9.85 -1.82 6.84
C ALA A 70 -8.92 -3.04 6.88
N TRP A 71 -7.65 -2.83 7.23
CA TRP A 71 -6.68 -3.89 7.43
C TRP A 71 -7.17 -4.93 8.44
N TRP A 72 -7.65 -4.50 9.61
CA TRP A 72 -8.19 -5.39 10.63
C TRP A 72 -9.33 -6.28 10.13
N ARG A 73 -10.23 -5.76 9.26
CA ARG A 73 -11.31 -6.53 8.67
C ARG A 73 -10.80 -7.63 7.73
N THR A 74 -9.80 -7.30 6.92
CA THR A 74 -9.22 -8.27 5.97
C THR A 74 -8.34 -9.34 6.63
N GLN A 75 -8.03 -9.19 7.91
CA GLN A 75 -7.24 -10.15 8.70
C GLN A 75 -8.07 -11.29 9.31
N GLN A 76 -9.41 -11.22 9.24
CA GLN A 76 -10.28 -12.28 9.74
C GLN A 76 -10.05 -13.55 8.89
N GLY A 77 -9.41 -14.57 9.48
CA GLY A 77 -9.06 -15.84 8.82
C GLY A 77 -7.56 -16.11 8.63
N GLN A 78 -6.65 -15.16 8.91
CA GLN A 78 -5.19 -15.34 8.72
C GLN A 78 -4.40 -15.52 10.03
N GLY A 79 -4.97 -16.24 11.01
CA GLY A 79 -4.42 -16.36 12.37
C GLY A 79 -2.95 -16.81 12.44
N GLU A 80 -2.57 -17.83 11.67
CA GLU A 80 -1.20 -18.38 11.70
C GLU A 80 -0.15 -17.42 11.14
N VAL A 81 -0.46 -16.75 10.02
CA VAL A 81 0.43 -15.78 9.38
C VAL A 81 0.69 -14.58 10.32
N ARG A 82 -0.33 -14.18 11.11
CA ARG A 82 -0.20 -13.12 12.11
C ARG A 82 0.77 -13.48 13.23
N VAL A 83 0.67 -14.69 13.76
CA VAL A 83 1.56 -15.16 14.84
C VAL A 83 3.00 -15.25 14.36
N ILE A 84 3.21 -15.69 13.11
CA ILE A 84 4.55 -15.80 12.52
C ILE A 84 5.16 -14.42 12.25
N LEU A 85 4.40 -13.47 11.69
CA LEU A 85 4.88 -12.10 11.48
C LEU A 85 5.17 -11.38 12.80
N ALA A 86 4.28 -11.50 13.79
CA ALA A 86 4.49 -10.92 15.12
C ALA A 86 5.72 -11.55 15.82
N GLY A 87 5.89 -12.86 15.73
CA GLY A 87 7.04 -13.57 16.28
C GLY A 87 8.36 -13.18 15.60
N ALA A 88 8.37 -13.02 14.27
CA ALA A 88 9.55 -12.58 13.53
C ALA A 88 9.95 -11.13 13.86
N LEU A 89 8.96 -10.24 13.94
CA LEU A 89 9.16 -8.82 14.25
C LEU A 89 9.52 -8.57 15.72
N ALA A 90 9.00 -9.37 16.65
CA ALA A 90 9.32 -9.27 18.07
C ALA A 90 10.62 -10.02 18.45
N GLY A 91 10.88 -11.17 17.84
CA GLY A 91 11.97 -12.07 18.23
C GLY A 91 13.35 -11.65 17.72
N ALA A 92 13.44 -11.14 16.48
CA ALA A 92 14.73 -10.79 15.88
C ALA A 92 15.40 -9.56 16.55
N PRO A 93 14.69 -8.47 16.87
CA PRO A 93 15.30 -7.31 17.52
C PRO A 93 15.53 -7.54 19.03
N LEU A 94 14.59 -8.19 19.72
CA LEU A 94 14.64 -8.37 21.18
C LEU A 94 15.76 -9.34 21.61
N GLY A 95 15.96 -10.44 20.87
CA GLY A 95 17.01 -11.42 21.18
C GLY A 95 18.44 -10.90 20.98
N LEU A 96 18.61 -9.93 20.07
CA LEU A 96 19.90 -9.29 19.80
C LEU A 96 20.15 -8.08 20.73
N LEU A 97 19.13 -7.26 20.98
CA LEU A 97 19.19 -6.11 21.87
C LEU A 97 19.52 -6.51 23.32
N LEU A 98 18.92 -7.60 23.82
CA LEU A 98 19.14 -8.09 25.18
C LEU A 98 20.56 -8.66 25.42
N ARG A 99 21.34 -8.95 24.38
CA ARG A 99 22.71 -9.48 24.49
C ARG A 99 23.83 -8.54 24.04
N ALA A 100 23.52 -7.46 23.31
CA ALA A 100 24.54 -6.65 22.62
C ALA A 100 24.79 -5.26 23.21
N GLN A 101 24.05 -4.83 24.23
CA GLN A 101 24.10 -3.46 24.77
C GLN A 101 25.35 -3.12 25.62
N ALA A 102 26.50 -3.76 25.35
CA ALA A 102 27.78 -3.39 25.97
C ALA A 102 29.03 -3.49 25.06
N LEU A 103 28.93 -3.85 23.76
CA LEU A 103 30.14 -4.22 22.98
C LEU A 103 30.32 -3.59 21.59
N LEU A 104 29.31 -2.99 20.92
CA LEU A 104 29.44 -2.52 19.53
C LEU A 104 28.86 -1.10 19.27
N PRO A 105 29.43 -0.31 18.34
CA PRO A 105 28.83 0.92 17.82
C PRO A 105 27.44 0.75 17.18
N ALA A 106 26.60 1.79 17.24
CA ALA A 106 25.19 1.76 16.81
C ALA A 106 24.96 1.32 15.34
N TRP A 107 25.85 1.69 14.42
CA TRP A 107 25.74 1.29 13.02
C TRP A 107 25.99 -0.21 12.82
N GLN A 108 26.90 -0.82 13.61
CA GLN A 108 27.17 -2.26 13.57
C GLN A 108 25.97 -3.05 14.11
N LEU A 109 25.37 -2.58 15.20
CA LEU A 109 24.13 -3.15 15.73
C LEU A 109 22.99 -3.07 14.71
N SER A 110 22.88 -1.95 13.99
CA SER A 110 21.88 -1.78 12.93
C SER A 110 22.10 -2.78 11.79
N LEU A 111 23.33 -2.94 11.30
CA LEU A 111 23.65 -3.92 10.26
C LEU A 111 23.38 -5.36 10.70
N LEU A 112 23.78 -5.73 11.91
CA LEU A 112 23.53 -7.07 12.45
C LEU A 112 22.04 -7.35 12.62
N SER A 113 21.26 -6.37 13.10
CA SER A 113 19.81 -6.48 13.23
C SER A 113 19.14 -6.69 11.86
N LEU A 114 19.58 -5.96 10.84
CA LEU A 114 19.06 -6.11 9.48
C LEU A 114 19.44 -7.46 8.87
N ALA A 115 20.67 -7.93 9.08
CA ALA A 115 21.12 -9.23 8.63
C ALA A 115 20.29 -10.35 9.28
N LEU A 116 20.07 -10.28 10.60
CA LEU A 116 19.23 -11.23 11.31
C LEU A 116 17.78 -11.19 10.83
N LEU A 117 17.21 -10.00 10.65
CA LEU A 117 15.86 -9.84 10.10
C LEU A 117 15.75 -10.46 8.70
N ALA A 118 16.73 -10.22 7.82
CA ALA A 118 16.77 -10.80 6.49
C ALA A 118 16.87 -12.33 6.53
N LEU A 119 17.69 -12.89 7.42
CA LEU A 119 17.82 -14.34 7.61
C LEU A 119 16.50 -14.95 8.11
N VAL A 120 15.87 -14.34 9.13
CA VAL A 120 14.59 -14.81 9.68
C VAL A 120 13.50 -14.73 8.62
N MET A 121 13.34 -13.58 7.96
CA MET A 121 12.32 -13.40 6.93
C MET A 121 12.57 -14.28 5.71
N GLY A 122 13.82 -14.45 5.29
CA GLY A 122 14.21 -15.35 4.21
C GLY A 122 13.93 -16.81 4.55
N SER A 123 14.14 -17.21 5.79
CA SER A 123 13.81 -18.55 6.30
C SER A 123 12.31 -18.79 6.30
N ILE A 124 11.51 -17.83 6.79
CA ILE A 124 10.04 -17.89 6.73
C ILE A 124 9.57 -17.99 5.28
N TYR A 125 10.08 -17.15 4.39
CA TYR A 125 9.74 -17.18 2.97
C TYR A 125 10.06 -18.54 2.34
N ARG A 126 11.22 -19.14 2.61
CA ARG A 126 11.63 -20.43 2.04
C ARG A 126 10.85 -21.61 2.63
N LEU A 127 10.68 -21.64 3.94
CA LEU A 127 10.20 -22.83 4.66
C LEU A 127 8.68 -22.84 4.86
N TYR A 128 8.02 -21.68 4.88
CA TYR A 128 6.60 -21.59 5.20
C TYR A 128 5.76 -21.20 3.97
N ALA A 129 5.16 -22.21 3.33
CA ALA A 129 4.37 -22.05 2.11
C ALA A 129 3.14 -21.12 2.25
N PRO A 130 2.36 -21.14 3.35
CA PRO A 130 1.21 -20.25 3.51
C PRO A 130 1.59 -18.76 3.46
N PHE A 131 2.76 -18.38 3.98
CA PHE A 131 3.24 -16.99 3.88
C PHE A 131 3.52 -16.58 2.44
N ARG A 132 4.11 -17.47 1.63
CA ARG A 132 4.30 -17.18 0.19
C ARG A 132 2.98 -17.02 -0.55
N GLN A 133 1.98 -17.86 -0.23
CA GLN A 133 0.65 -17.76 -0.82
C GLN A 133 -0.04 -16.45 -0.42
N ALA A 134 0.06 -16.04 0.85
CA ALA A 134 -0.48 -14.77 1.33
C ALA A 134 0.18 -13.57 0.63
N LEU A 135 1.50 -13.58 0.48
CA LEU A 135 2.23 -12.56 -0.28
C LEU A 135 1.76 -12.52 -1.74
N TRP A 136 1.62 -13.67 -2.38
CA TRP A 136 1.16 -13.76 -3.77
C TRP A 136 -0.25 -13.20 -3.96
N HIS A 137 -1.18 -13.50 -3.04
CA HIS A 137 -2.52 -12.91 -3.05
C HIS A 137 -2.50 -11.41 -2.82
N SER A 138 -1.71 -10.90 -1.89
CA SER A 138 -1.54 -9.47 -1.66
C SER A 138 -1.03 -8.74 -2.91
N ARG A 139 -0.06 -9.33 -3.63
CA ARG A 139 0.46 -8.77 -4.90
C ARG A 139 -0.63 -8.64 -5.97
N ARG A 140 -1.58 -9.58 -6.03
CA ARG A 140 -2.70 -9.54 -6.99
C ARG A 140 -3.74 -8.50 -6.61
N TYR A 141 -4.08 -8.35 -5.33
CA TYR A 141 -4.94 -7.26 -4.87
C TYR A 141 -4.30 -5.89 -5.14
N HIS A 142 -2.97 -5.79 -5.01
CA HIS A 142 -2.23 -4.58 -5.38
C HIS A 142 -2.28 -4.29 -6.88
N GLY A 143 -2.16 -5.32 -7.73
CA GLY A 143 -2.37 -5.15 -9.17
C GLY A 143 -3.78 -4.70 -9.51
N ALA A 144 -4.79 -5.23 -8.84
CA ALA A 144 -6.18 -4.82 -9.04
C ALA A 144 -6.44 -3.39 -8.59
N GLU A 145 -5.83 -2.95 -7.47
CA GLU A 145 -5.89 -1.56 -7.00
C GLU A 145 -5.29 -0.60 -8.02
N HIS A 146 -4.06 -0.86 -8.48
CA HIS A 146 -3.44 -0.05 -9.54
C HIS A 146 -4.29 0.01 -10.82
N MET A 147 -4.83 -1.13 -11.27
CA MET A 147 -5.69 -1.18 -12.44
C MET A 147 -6.98 -0.36 -12.26
N ALA A 148 -7.62 -0.44 -11.09
CA ALA A 148 -8.81 0.35 -10.81
C ALA A 148 -8.50 1.85 -10.77
N VAL A 149 -7.39 2.26 -10.14
CA VAL A 149 -6.94 3.66 -10.09
C VAL A 149 -6.64 4.18 -11.50
N HIS A 150 -5.90 3.44 -12.33
CA HIS A 150 -5.64 3.81 -13.73
C HIS A 150 -6.93 3.98 -14.53
N ALA A 151 -7.88 3.05 -14.39
CA ALA A 151 -9.16 3.17 -15.07
C ALA A 151 -9.92 4.43 -14.64
N LEU A 152 -9.87 4.78 -13.35
CA LEU A 152 -10.51 5.98 -12.80
C LEU A 152 -9.84 7.25 -13.33
N GLU A 153 -8.51 7.32 -13.28
CA GLU A 153 -7.73 8.45 -13.78
C GLU A 153 -7.93 8.67 -15.30
N ALA A 154 -8.11 7.58 -16.06
CA ALA A 154 -8.39 7.63 -17.48
C ALA A 154 -9.88 7.88 -17.82
N GLY A 155 -10.76 7.92 -16.82
CA GLY A 155 -12.21 8.06 -17.01
C GLY A 155 -12.84 6.93 -17.84
N GLN A 156 -12.26 5.73 -17.78
CA GLN A 156 -12.74 4.57 -18.53
C GLN A 156 -13.86 3.83 -17.79
N ALA A 157 -14.62 3.01 -18.51
CA ALA A 157 -15.70 2.21 -17.94
C ALA A 157 -15.21 1.32 -16.77
N MET A 158 -15.92 1.39 -15.64
CA MET A 158 -15.67 0.58 -14.45
C MET A 158 -16.26 -0.82 -14.62
N SER A 159 -15.62 -1.64 -15.43
CA SER A 159 -15.97 -3.04 -15.67
C SER A 159 -14.75 -3.94 -15.52
N LEU A 160 -14.98 -5.26 -15.37
CA LEU A 160 -13.89 -6.24 -15.31
C LEU A 160 -12.99 -6.16 -16.55
N GLU A 161 -13.58 -5.98 -17.72
CA GLU A 161 -12.83 -5.81 -18.97
C GLU A 161 -12.05 -4.50 -19.01
N GLY A 162 -12.64 -3.40 -18.54
CA GLY A 162 -11.98 -2.09 -18.48
C GLY A 162 -10.75 -2.11 -17.58
N LEU A 163 -10.84 -2.73 -16.39
CA LEU A 163 -9.71 -2.88 -15.48
C LEU A 163 -8.62 -3.81 -16.05
N ARG A 164 -8.99 -4.91 -16.71
CA ARG A 164 -8.03 -5.87 -17.30
C ARG A 164 -7.08 -5.23 -18.31
N ARG A 165 -7.51 -4.15 -18.97
CA ARG A 165 -6.71 -3.41 -19.97
C ARG A 165 -5.72 -2.43 -19.35
N GLN A 166 -5.81 -2.16 -18.04
CA GLN A 166 -4.96 -1.18 -17.38
C GLN A 166 -3.58 -1.74 -17.02
N PRO A 167 -2.55 -0.89 -16.97
CA PRO A 167 -1.24 -1.31 -16.51
C PRO A 167 -1.24 -1.63 -15.00
N ILE A 168 -0.42 -2.60 -14.59
CA ILE A 168 -0.25 -2.97 -13.18
C ILE A 168 0.77 -2.10 -12.44
N LEU A 169 1.51 -1.23 -13.12
CA LEU A 169 2.53 -0.37 -12.50
C LEU A 169 1.98 1.05 -12.40
N HIS A 170 2.12 1.68 -11.24
CA HIS A 170 1.58 3.01 -10.98
C HIS A 170 2.66 4.00 -10.49
N PRO A 171 2.74 5.23 -11.03
CA PRO A 171 3.74 6.22 -10.61
C PRO A 171 3.54 6.70 -9.16
N PHE A 172 2.30 6.77 -8.67
CA PHE A 172 1.97 7.15 -7.29
C PHE A 172 1.93 5.97 -6.30
N CYS A 173 2.51 4.82 -6.64
CA CYS A 173 2.59 3.69 -5.71
C CYS A 173 3.60 3.97 -4.58
N GLY A 174 3.23 3.63 -3.33
CA GLY A 174 4.12 3.74 -2.16
C GLY A 174 5.40 2.88 -2.27
N THR A 175 5.43 1.88 -3.15
CA THR A 175 6.68 1.12 -3.45
C THR A 175 7.74 2.02 -4.10
N ASN A 176 7.35 3.07 -4.83
CA ASN A 176 8.31 4.05 -5.37
C ASN A 176 8.90 4.93 -4.24
N LEU A 177 8.09 5.28 -3.24
CA LEU A 177 8.58 5.95 -2.03
C LEU A 177 9.53 5.04 -1.23
N ALA A 178 9.19 3.75 -1.10
CA ALA A 178 10.06 2.77 -0.46
C ALA A 178 11.40 2.60 -1.21
N ALA A 179 11.38 2.62 -2.55
CA ALA A 179 12.61 2.59 -3.35
C ALA A 179 13.48 3.83 -3.11
N LEU A 180 12.89 5.04 -3.04
CA LEU A 180 13.62 6.25 -2.67
C LEU A 180 14.21 6.15 -1.26
N TRP A 181 13.46 5.61 -0.31
CA TRP A 181 13.93 5.40 1.05
C TRP A 181 15.11 4.41 1.11
N LEU A 182 15.05 3.32 0.34
CA LEU A 182 16.16 2.36 0.23
C LEU A 182 17.42 2.99 -0.39
N LEU A 183 17.27 3.87 -1.38
CA LEU A 183 18.40 4.61 -1.97
C LEU A 183 19.02 5.59 -0.96
N ALA A 184 18.20 6.22 -0.12
CA ALA A 184 18.65 7.12 0.94
C ALA A 184 19.17 6.38 2.19
N PHE A 185 18.94 5.06 2.27
CA PHE A 185 19.19 4.27 3.47
C PHE A 185 20.60 4.35 4.05
N PRO A 186 21.69 4.43 3.26
CA PRO A 186 23.04 4.64 3.81
C PRO A 186 23.16 5.92 4.66
N LEU A 187 22.44 6.99 4.30
CA LEU A 187 22.40 8.22 5.08
C LEU A 187 21.53 8.05 6.34
N VAL A 188 20.46 7.26 6.25
CA VAL A 188 19.59 6.92 7.39
C VAL A 188 20.39 6.20 8.49
N LEU A 189 21.34 5.34 8.13
CA LEU A 189 22.20 4.62 9.08
C LEU A 189 23.11 5.53 9.92
N LEU A 190 23.35 6.77 9.47
CA LEU A 190 24.15 7.76 10.21
C LEU A 190 23.33 8.45 11.31
N LEU A 191 22.00 8.31 11.28
CA LEU A 191 21.11 8.92 12.26
C LEU A 191 20.89 8.00 13.47
N PRO A 192 20.69 8.60 14.66
CA PRO A 192 20.15 7.88 15.81
C PRO A 192 18.88 7.11 15.42
N VAL A 193 18.73 5.88 15.93
CA VAL A 193 17.65 4.96 15.55
C VAL A 193 16.26 5.60 15.67
N TRP A 194 16.04 6.44 16.68
CA TRP A 194 14.76 7.14 16.90
C TRP A 194 14.46 8.24 15.86
N LEU A 195 15.47 8.75 15.14
CA LEU A 195 15.32 9.72 14.06
C LEU A 195 15.13 9.08 12.68
N GLN A 196 15.52 7.81 12.50
CA GLN A 196 15.46 7.11 11.22
C GLN A 196 14.05 7.13 10.57
N PRO A 197 12.94 6.95 11.31
CA PRO A 197 11.60 7.01 10.70
C PRO A 197 11.25 8.38 10.11
N LEU A 198 11.83 9.47 10.63
CA LEU A 198 11.54 10.83 10.16
C LEU A 198 12.14 11.11 8.77
N MET A 199 13.05 10.27 8.29
CA MET A 199 13.66 10.43 6.98
C MET A 199 12.70 10.25 5.81
N VAL A 200 11.50 9.69 6.06
CA VAL A 200 10.46 9.65 5.03
C VAL A 200 9.92 11.06 4.70
N LEU A 201 9.92 11.99 5.66
CA LEU A 201 9.29 13.31 5.50
C LEU A 201 9.90 14.13 4.34
N PRO A 202 11.23 14.31 4.24
CA PRO A 202 11.82 15.02 3.10
C PRO A 202 11.72 14.25 1.78
N LEU A 203 11.46 12.93 1.79
CA LEU A 203 11.29 12.14 0.57
C LEU A 203 9.90 12.28 -0.06
N LEU A 204 8.87 12.64 0.72
CA LEU A 204 7.51 12.87 0.23
C LEU A 204 7.41 13.90 -0.91
N PRO A 205 8.02 15.11 -0.82
CA PRO A 205 7.97 16.06 -1.93
C PRO A 205 8.73 15.55 -3.16
N VAL A 206 9.84 14.82 -2.98
CA VAL A 206 10.61 14.21 -4.10
C VAL A 206 9.77 13.15 -4.80
N PHE A 207 9.11 12.28 -4.03
CA PHE A 207 8.19 11.27 -4.54
C PHE A 207 7.04 11.90 -5.33
N GLY A 208 6.39 12.93 -4.77
CA GLY A 208 5.31 13.65 -5.45
C GLY A 208 5.76 14.39 -6.70
N TRP A 209 6.98 14.95 -6.72
CA TRP A 209 7.57 15.55 -7.92
C TRP A 209 7.82 14.48 -8.99
N MET A 210 8.47 13.39 -8.62
CA MET A 210 8.82 12.29 -9.51
C MET A 210 7.57 11.70 -10.19
N ALA A 211 6.52 11.40 -9.42
CA ALA A 211 5.28 10.83 -9.94
C ALA A 211 4.55 11.76 -10.93
N ARG A 212 4.56 13.09 -10.67
CA ARG A 212 3.94 14.10 -11.56
C ARG A 212 4.77 14.43 -12.81
N ASN A 213 6.06 14.12 -12.80
CA ASN A 213 7.00 14.50 -13.85
C ASN A 213 7.59 13.28 -14.57
N LYS A 214 6.84 12.17 -14.67
CA LYS A 214 7.33 10.88 -15.18
C LYS A 214 8.03 10.95 -16.55
N ASP A 215 7.67 11.92 -17.38
CA ASP A 215 8.25 12.11 -18.73
C ASP A 215 9.61 12.83 -18.71
N ARG A 216 10.03 13.41 -17.58
CA ARG A 216 11.36 14.01 -17.41
C ARG A 216 12.41 12.92 -17.20
N PRO A 217 13.61 13.05 -17.78
CA PRO A 217 14.62 11.98 -17.75
C PRO A 217 15.05 11.59 -16.34
N LEU A 218 15.21 12.55 -15.43
CA LEU A 218 15.58 12.26 -14.04
C LEU A 218 14.44 11.56 -13.28
N ALA A 219 13.22 12.07 -13.39
CA ALA A 219 12.05 11.47 -12.75
C ALA A 219 11.77 10.07 -13.30
N GLY A 220 11.85 9.87 -14.62
CA GLY A 220 11.70 8.57 -15.26
C GLY A 220 12.75 7.56 -14.81
N LYS A 221 14.02 7.96 -14.66
CA LYS A 221 15.09 7.08 -14.13
C LYS A 221 14.84 6.69 -12.67
N LEU A 222 14.45 7.63 -11.81
CA LEU A 222 14.12 7.33 -10.41
C LEU A 222 12.87 6.44 -10.31
N LEU A 223 11.85 6.69 -11.13
CA LEU A 223 10.67 5.83 -11.24
C LEU A 223 11.02 4.43 -11.73
N ALA A 224 11.96 4.28 -12.66
CA ALA A 224 12.35 2.97 -13.17
C ALA A 224 12.87 2.04 -12.05
N ILE A 225 13.59 2.59 -11.06
CA ILE A 225 14.02 1.86 -9.86
C ILE A 225 12.79 1.43 -9.04
N GLY A 226 11.85 2.35 -8.84
CA GLY A 226 10.58 2.06 -8.17
C GLY A 226 9.74 1.00 -8.90
N TYR A 227 9.64 1.08 -10.23
CA TYR A 227 8.95 0.12 -11.08
C TYR A 227 9.60 -1.25 -11.04
N TRP A 228 10.93 -1.31 -10.97
CA TRP A 228 11.64 -2.56 -10.71
C TRP A 228 11.21 -3.17 -9.36
N GLY A 229 11.12 -2.36 -8.31
CA GLY A 229 10.60 -2.79 -7.01
C GLY A 229 9.13 -3.26 -7.07
N GLN A 230 8.29 -2.54 -7.80
CA GLN A 230 6.87 -2.90 -7.98
C GLN A 230 6.68 -4.28 -8.62
N ARG A 231 7.61 -4.73 -9.47
CA ARG A 231 7.55 -6.09 -10.05
C ARG A 231 7.64 -7.19 -8.98
N TYR A 232 8.08 -6.88 -7.76
CA TYR A 232 8.07 -7.79 -6.63
C TYR A 232 6.85 -7.62 -5.71
N THR A 233 6.18 -6.46 -5.74
CA THR A 233 5.04 -6.14 -4.88
C THR A 233 3.69 -6.17 -5.60
N VAL A 234 3.69 -6.32 -6.92
CA VAL A 234 2.49 -6.39 -7.77
C VAL A 234 2.52 -7.67 -8.62
N ALA A 235 1.34 -8.21 -8.93
CA ALA A 235 1.13 -9.32 -9.85
C ALA A 235 -0.17 -9.09 -10.63
N HIS A 236 -0.30 -9.72 -11.81
CA HIS A 236 -1.56 -9.65 -12.57
C HIS A 236 -2.72 -10.25 -11.76
N PRO A 237 -3.82 -9.50 -11.60
CA PRO A 237 -4.96 -9.96 -10.83
C PRO A 237 -5.77 -11.02 -11.57
N GLU A 238 -6.35 -11.93 -10.79
CA GLU A 238 -7.47 -12.78 -11.24
C GLU A 238 -8.81 -12.06 -10.99
N GLU A 239 -9.89 -12.58 -11.55
CA GLU A 239 -11.24 -11.99 -11.50
C GLU A 239 -11.66 -11.52 -10.11
N ARG A 240 -11.55 -12.36 -9.08
CA ARG A 240 -11.88 -11.99 -7.69
C ARG A 240 -11.16 -10.72 -7.19
N HIS A 241 -9.92 -10.48 -7.61
CA HIS A 241 -9.18 -9.31 -7.15
C HIS A 241 -9.72 -8.04 -7.83
N LEU A 242 -10.11 -8.17 -9.11
CA LEU A 242 -10.75 -7.10 -9.86
C LEU A 242 -12.16 -6.81 -9.34
N GLU A 243 -12.93 -7.84 -8.98
CA GLU A 243 -14.25 -7.68 -8.35
C GLU A 243 -14.16 -6.91 -7.03
N ALA A 244 -13.17 -7.22 -6.19
CA ALA A 244 -12.92 -6.46 -4.96
C ALA A 244 -12.60 -4.99 -5.25
N ALA A 245 -11.77 -4.73 -6.27
CA ALA A 245 -11.44 -3.36 -6.68
C ALA A 245 -12.68 -2.62 -7.22
N LEU A 246 -13.47 -3.24 -8.10
CA LEU A 246 -14.73 -2.68 -8.60
C LEU A 246 -15.70 -2.38 -7.47
N LYS A 247 -15.85 -3.29 -6.52
CA LYS A 247 -16.73 -3.10 -5.36
C LYS A 247 -16.31 -1.90 -4.52
N ALA A 248 -15.00 -1.70 -4.35
CA ALA A 248 -14.47 -0.50 -3.70
C ALA A 248 -14.83 0.76 -4.50
N VAL A 249 -14.67 0.75 -5.83
CA VAL A 249 -15.04 1.89 -6.70
C VAL A 249 -16.54 2.21 -6.60
N GLU A 250 -17.40 1.20 -6.64
CA GLU A 250 -18.85 1.35 -6.45
C GLU A 250 -19.17 2.01 -5.11
N GLY A 251 -18.52 1.55 -4.03
CA GLY A 251 -18.71 2.07 -2.68
C GLY A 251 -18.32 3.54 -2.53
N LEU A 252 -17.30 4.01 -3.27
CA LEU A 252 -16.95 5.43 -3.31
C LEU A 252 -18.00 6.29 -4.00
N GLY A 253 -18.96 5.70 -4.72
CA GLY A 253 -19.94 6.43 -5.52
C GLY A 253 -19.38 7.03 -6.81
N LEU A 254 -18.13 6.71 -7.15
CA LEU A 254 -17.46 7.21 -8.36
C LEU A 254 -17.92 6.48 -9.63
N ALA A 255 -18.50 5.28 -9.49
CA ALA A 255 -19.03 4.52 -10.61
C ALA A 255 -20.25 5.17 -11.30
N ARG A 256 -21.01 6.04 -10.60
CA ARG A 256 -22.26 6.62 -11.11
C ARG A 256 -22.08 7.68 -12.20
N GLY A 257 -20.86 8.15 -12.45
CA GLY A 257 -20.56 9.13 -13.50
C GLY A 257 -19.98 8.54 -14.79
N VAL A 258 -19.87 7.22 -14.90
CA VAL A 258 -19.16 6.56 -16.03
C VAL A 258 -20.06 5.56 -16.79
N GLY A 259 -21.38 5.55 -16.52
CA GLY A 259 -22.28 4.53 -17.06
C GLY A 259 -23.74 4.91 -17.29
N SER A 260 -24.16 6.16 -17.09
CA SER A 260 -25.55 6.58 -17.37
C SER A 260 -25.73 7.28 -18.73
N ALA A 261 -24.82 7.07 -19.67
CA ALA A 261 -24.96 7.52 -21.06
C ALA A 261 -25.33 6.35 -21.99
N SER A 262 -26.36 5.58 -21.64
CA SER A 262 -27.17 4.79 -22.58
C SER A 262 -28.35 4.13 -21.86
N ALA A 263 -29.45 4.86 -21.75
CA ALA A 263 -30.82 4.37 -21.82
C ALA A 263 -31.75 5.57 -22.02
#